data_AF-A0A5N8ZE01-F1
#
_entry.id   AF-A0A5N8ZE01-F1
#
_cell.length_a   1.000
_cell.length_b   1.000
_cell.length_c   1.000
_cell.angle_alpha   90.00
_cell.angle_beta   90.00
_cell.angle_gamma   90.00
#
_symmetry.space_group_name_H-M   'P 1'
#
loop_
_entity.id
_entity.type
_entity.pdbx_description
1 polymer ?
#
loop_
_entity_poly.entity_id
_entity_poly.type
_entity_poly.pdbx_seq_one_letter_code
_entity_poly.pdbx_strand_id
1 'polypeptide(L)'
;YLGETVQENKIDKKIRYHHKIVSAEWSTESKSWELKVLKTDTDEELFFSCNFLMMCQGYYRHNQGFTPNWKDMEKFSGKILHTEEWPNDLDYSGKKIIVIGSGATSATTIPAMAKKASHVTMLQRTPTFYRTSTVGTEELVDRLKKFSSDEKWIYGIVRQQIILNQEIFIRRCIDEPEVVKEELISEVKKILGSEYDVEKHFTPSYRPWQQRIALTSNGELFRCIAKGEVSVVTDEINKFTENGILLKSGSELSADIVATATGFNMNILGDIKFTIDGKKLNLNDTVTYRGMMFTTVPNLLWVFGYFRGAWTLRAELMADFLIRLLSHMENKNYTKVSVGLRREDENMKLLPWISEEEFNPGYIARALPKLPKSGDKPEWVHNQNYWYEREVIPKIDLEGEEFIYDK
;
A
#
# COMPACT_ATOMS: atom_id res chain seq x y z
N TYR A 1 13.36 7.31 13.92
CA TYR A 1 13.72 6.43 12.78
C TYR A 1 14.02 7.18 11.48
N LEU A 2 13.08 7.53 10.59
CA LEU A 2 13.43 8.09 9.27
C LEU A 2 14.30 9.36 9.33
N GLY A 3 14.00 10.27 10.27
CA GLY A 3 14.82 11.45 10.51
C GLY A 3 16.25 11.11 10.95
N GLU A 4 16.41 10.10 11.80
CA GLU A 4 17.73 9.58 12.22
C GLU A 4 18.46 8.98 11.02
N THR A 5 17.80 8.14 10.21
CA THR A 5 18.39 7.55 9.00
C THR A 5 18.90 8.63 8.04
N VAL A 6 18.14 9.71 7.83
CA VAL A 6 18.56 10.84 6.98
C VAL A 6 19.81 11.52 7.54
N GLN A 7 19.86 11.74 8.86
CA GLN A 7 20.98 12.41 9.54
C GLN A 7 22.24 11.54 9.56
N GLU A 8 22.11 10.27 9.95
CA GLU A 8 23.22 9.30 10.03
C GLU A 8 23.91 9.14 8.67
N ASN A 9 23.13 9.11 7.59
CA ASN A 9 23.63 8.97 6.23
C ASN A 9 23.94 10.31 5.54
N LYS A 10 23.72 11.44 6.22
CA LYS A 10 24.03 12.80 5.72
C LYS A 10 23.40 13.13 4.35
N ILE A 11 22.18 12.63 4.12
CA ILE A 11 21.45 12.85 2.87
C ILE A 11 20.50 14.05 2.94
N ASP A 12 20.36 14.69 4.11
CA ASP A 12 19.55 15.88 4.34
C ASP A 12 19.84 16.99 3.32
N LYS A 13 21.13 17.26 3.04
CA LYS A 13 21.56 18.30 2.10
C LYS A 13 21.27 17.96 0.63
N LYS A 14 20.83 16.75 0.35
CA LYS A 14 20.45 16.28 -1.00
C LYS A 14 18.94 16.29 -1.21
N ILE A 15 18.15 16.51 -0.17
CA ILE A 15 16.69 16.54 -0.23
C ILE A 15 16.22 18.00 -0.34
N ARG A 16 15.41 18.28 -1.37
CA ARG A 16 14.76 19.57 -1.53
C ARG A 16 13.31 19.48 -1.04
N TYR A 17 13.08 19.91 0.20
CA TYR A 17 11.72 20.02 0.75
C TYR A 17 10.94 21.15 0.07
N HIS A 18 9.60 21.12 0.15
CA HIS A 18 8.71 22.08 -0.51
C HIS A 18 8.82 22.12 -2.03
N HIS A 19 9.42 21.11 -2.68
CA HIS A 19 9.53 21.03 -4.13
C HIS A 19 8.58 19.95 -4.65
N LYS A 20 7.49 20.36 -5.28
CA LYS A 20 6.49 19.45 -5.87
C LYS A 20 6.70 19.38 -7.38
N ILE A 21 7.07 18.22 -7.91
CA ILE A 21 7.11 17.99 -9.35
C ILE A 21 5.67 18.04 -9.89
N VAL A 22 5.44 18.85 -10.93
CA VAL A 22 4.13 19.07 -11.55
C VAL A 22 4.05 18.36 -12.91
N SER A 23 5.14 18.38 -13.67
CA SER A 23 5.27 17.63 -14.91
C SER A 23 6.69 17.10 -15.09
N ALA A 24 6.80 15.99 -15.81
CA ALA A 24 8.05 15.38 -16.22
C ALA A 24 7.94 15.02 -17.70
N GLU A 25 8.81 15.60 -18.52
CA GLU A 25 8.84 15.40 -19.96
C GLU A 25 10.15 14.74 -20.36
N TRP A 26 10.09 13.58 -21.00
CA TRP A 26 11.27 13.03 -21.65
C TRP A 26 11.45 13.70 -23.02
N SER A 27 12.66 14.18 -23.29
CA SER A 27 13.08 14.65 -24.61
C SER A 27 14.13 13.71 -25.19
N THR A 28 13.81 13.12 -26.34
CA THR A 28 14.75 12.30 -27.12
C THR A 28 15.88 13.13 -27.72
N GLU A 29 15.64 14.42 -28.00
CA GLU A 29 16.67 15.35 -28.46
C GLU A 29 17.72 15.63 -27.38
N SER A 30 17.28 15.97 -26.16
CA SER A 30 18.17 16.27 -25.03
C SER A 30 18.62 15.04 -24.24
N LYS A 31 18.00 13.87 -24.50
CA LYS A 31 18.23 12.59 -23.82
C LYS A 31 18.08 12.70 -22.30
N SER A 32 17.10 13.47 -21.86
CA SER A 32 16.88 13.74 -20.43
C SER A 32 15.40 13.97 -20.11
N TRP A 33 15.08 13.82 -18.83
CA TRP A 33 13.82 14.25 -18.24
C TRP A 33 13.91 15.73 -17.86
N GLU A 34 13.00 16.53 -18.39
CA GLU A 34 12.77 17.93 -18.06
C GLU A 34 11.61 18.01 -17.04
N LEU A 35 11.89 18.61 -15.89
CA LEU A 35 10.98 18.63 -14.75
C LEU A 35 10.53 20.05 -14.47
N LYS A 36 9.21 20.25 -14.43
CA LYS A 36 8.60 21.46 -13.88
C LYS A 36 8.26 21.24 -12.42
N VAL A 37 8.75 22.11 -11.54
CA VAL A 37 8.65 21.99 -10.09
C VAL A 37 8.01 23.25 -9.50
N LEU A 38 7.01 23.06 -8.65
CA LEU A 38 6.39 24.13 -7.86
C LEU A 38 7.00 24.16 -6.46
N LYS A 39 7.50 25.32 -6.05
CA LYS A 39 7.98 25.55 -4.68
C LYS A 39 6.80 25.91 -3.78
N THR A 40 6.33 24.98 -2.96
CA THR A 40 5.03 25.07 -2.26
C THR A 40 4.96 26.10 -1.14
N ASP A 41 6.10 26.68 -0.74
CA ASP A 41 6.21 27.73 0.27
C ASP A 41 6.23 29.15 -0.34
N THR A 42 6.54 29.29 -1.63
CA THR A 42 6.65 30.58 -2.33
C THR A 42 5.84 30.67 -3.63
N ASP A 43 5.20 29.58 -4.05
CA ASP A 43 4.50 29.42 -5.33
C ASP A 43 5.36 29.69 -6.57
N GLU A 44 6.69 29.61 -6.42
CA GLU A 44 7.65 29.80 -7.51
C GLU A 44 7.71 28.56 -8.41
N GLU A 45 7.76 28.77 -9.72
CA GLU A 45 8.01 27.70 -10.70
C GLU A 45 9.51 27.59 -11.00
N LEU A 46 10.05 26.39 -10.83
CA LEU A 46 11.44 26.02 -11.08
C LEU A 46 11.51 24.94 -12.16
N PHE A 47 12.62 24.92 -12.89
CA PHE A 47 12.90 23.92 -13.92
C PHE A 47 14.18 23.16 -13.57
N PHE A 48 14.10 21.84 -13.65
CA PHE A 48 15.24 20.95 -13.44
C PHE A 48 15.34 20.00 -14.64
N SER A 49 16.53 19.44 -14.85
CA SER A 49 16.70 18.29 -15.74
C SER A 49 17.44 17.16 -15.03
N CYS A 50 17.18 15.93 -15.45
CA CYS A 50 17.91 14.76 -14.98
C CYS A 50 17.99 13.69 -16.07
N ASN A 51 19.10 12.95 -16.10
CA ASN A 51 19.28 11.89 -17.10
C ASN A 51 18.44 10.66 -16.76
N PHE A 52 18.13 10.43 -15.48
CA PHE A 52 17.39 9.28 -15.01
C PHE A 52 16.44 9.66 -13.87
N LEU A 53 15.21 9.14 -13.91
CA LEU A 53 14.17 9.42 -12.92
C LEU A 53 13.81 8.15 -12.11
N MET A 54 14.08 8.16 -10.81
CA MET A 54 13.66 7.10 -9.90
C MET A 54 12.42 7.55 -9.10
N MET A 55 11.30 6.91 -9.35
CA MET A 55 9.99 7.25 -8.78
C MET A 55 9.80 6.58 -7.42
N CYS A 56 9.93 7.36 -6.34
CA CYS A 56 9.84 6.92 -4.93
C CYS A 56 8.67 7.58 -4.15
N GLN A 57 7.63 8.01 -4.85
CA GLN A 57 6.50 8.80 -4.33
C GLN A 57 5.45 7.99 -3.55
N GLY A 58 5.59 6.66 -3.48
CA GLY A 58 4.53 5.79 -3.01
C GLY A 58 3.39 5.66 -4.01
N TYR A 59 2.24 5.16 -3.57
CA TYR A 59 1.12 4.80 -4.46
C TYR A 59 -0.24 5.26 -3.97
N TYR A 60 -0.30 6.01 -2.86
CA TYR A 60 -1.52 6.64 -2.36
C TYR A 60 -1.43 8.16 -2.52
N ARG A 61 -2.58 8.79 -2.75
CA ARG A 61 -2.72 10.23 -2.66
C ARG A 61 -2.89 10.61 -1.19
N HIS A 62 -1.89 11.28 -0.61
CA HIS A 62 -1.83 11.55 0.83
C HIS A 62 -2.64 12.76 1.33
N ASN A 63 -3.25 13.50 0.40
CA ASN A 63 -4.03 14.71 0.69
C ASN A 63 -5.49 14.58 0.28
N GLN A 64 -5.95 13.37 -0.06
CA GLN A 64 -7.32 13.13 -0.46
C GLN A 64 -7.68 11.66 -0.28
N GLY A 65 -8.33 11.38 0.84
CA GLY A 65 -8.92 10.08 1.12
C GLY A 65 -9.98 9.67 0.10
N PHE A 66 -10.29 8.38 0.02
CA PHE A 66 -11.42 7.93 -0.79
C PHE A 66 -12.68 7.85 0.07
N THR A 67 -13.54 8.87 -0.02
CA THR A 67 -14.90 8.84 0.54
C THR A 67 -15.91 8.59 -0.58
N PRO A 68 -16.63 7.45 -0.58
CA PRO A 68 -17.77 7.26 -1.48
C PRO A 68 -18.82 8.36 -1.31
N ASN A 69 -19.51 8.70 -2.40
CA ASN A 69 -20.68 9.57 -2.31
C ASN A 69 -21.89 8.72 -1.92
N TRP A 70 -22.46 8.97 -0.75
CA TRP A 70 -23.71 8.36 -0.31
C TRP A 70 -24.87 9.34 -0.45
N LYS A 71 -26.08 8.81 -0.57
CA LYS A 71 -27.28 9.64 -0.66
C LYS A 71 -27.47 10.46 0.61
N ASP A 72 -27.86 11.72 0.45
CA ASP A 72 -28.24 12.66 1.51
C ASP A 72 -27.12 12.97 2.54
N MET A 73 -25.85 12.78 2.20
CA MET A 73 -24.71 13.06 3.11
C MET A 73 -24.72 14.48 3.66
N GLU A 74 -25.12 15.45 2.83
CA GLU A 74 -25.23 16.86 3.16
C GLU A 74 -26.30 17.17 4.22
N LYS A 75 -27.22 16.23 4.48
CA LYS A 75 -28.28 16.39 5.49
C LYS A 75 -27.82 16.04 6.89
N PHE A 76 -26.70 15.36 7.06
CA PHE A 76 -26.20 14.98 8.37
C PHE A 76 -25.75 16.22 9.14
N SER A 77 -26.36 16.45 10.31
CA SER A 77 -26.09 17.64 11.13
C SER A 77 -24.78 17.55 11.91
N GLY A 78 -24.21 16.34 12.02
CA GLY A 78 -22.93 16.09 12.66
C GLY A 78 -21.73 16.33 11.75
N LYS A 79 -20.53 15.94 12.20
CA LYS A 79 -19.30 16.11 11.43
C LYS A 79 -18.96 14.86 10.61
N ILE A 80 -18.74 15.02 9.31
CA ILE A 80 -18.17 13.97 8.46
C ILE A 80 -16.69 14.29 8.20
N LEU A 81 -15.80 13.32 8.39
CA LEU A 81 -14.38 13.46 8.09
C LEU A 81 -13.78 12.16 7.54
N HIS A 82 -12.71 12.27 6.77
CA HIS A 82 -11.90 11.11 6.39
C HIS A 82 -10.74 10.92 7.36
N THR A 83 -10.40 9.67 7.66
CA THR A 83 -9.35 9.32 8.63
C THR A 83 -7.94 9.78 8.25
N GLU A 84 -7.69 10.03 6.96
CA GLU A 84 -6.44 10.63 6.46
C GLU A 84 -6.35 12.15 6.71
N GLU A 85 -7.48 12.81 6.88
CA GLU A 85 -7.61 14.27 7.04
C GLU A 85 -8.05 14.60 8.47
N TRP A 86 -7.59 13.82 9.44
CA TRP A 86 -8.00 13.94 10.83
C TRP A 86 -7.54 15.29 11.43
N PRO A 87 -8.46 16.14 11.92
CA PRO A 87 -8.07 17.43 12.49
C PRO A 87 -7.34 17.25 13.83
N ASN A 88 -6.24 17.99 14.02
CA ASN A 88 -5.42 17.91 15.24
C ASN A 88 -6.17 18.34 16.52
N ASP A 89 -7.19 19.19 16.38
CA ASP A 89 -7.93 19.83 17.46
C ASP A 89 -9.35 19.27 17.65
N LEU A 90 -9.69 18.16 16.98
CA LEU A 90 -11.02 17.56 17.11
C LEU A 90 -11.24 16.93 18.49
N ASP A 91 -12.07 17.55 19.32
CA ASP A 91 -12.58 16.94 20.54
C ASP A 91 -13.82 16.07 20.25
N TYR A 92 -13.67 14.77 20.50
CA TYR A 92 -14.72 13.77 20.35
C TYR A 92 -15.10 13.11 21.69
N SER A 93 -14.68 13.70 22.82
CA SER A 93 -14.98 13.19 24.15
C SER A 93 -16.50 13.12 24.39
N GLY A 94 -17.00 11.98 24.84
CA GLY A 94 -18.43 11.76 25.10
C GLY A 94 -19.32 11.71 23.85
N LYS A 95 -18.77 11.77 22.63
CA LYS A 95 -19.54 11.71 21.37
C LYS A 95 -19.78 10.27 20.90
N LYS A 96 -20.90 10.05 20.21
CA LYS A 96 -21.20 8.83 19.46
C LYS A 96 -20.57 8.93 18.08
N ILE A 97 -19.80 7.93 17.69
CA ILE A 97 -19.03 7.98 16.44
C ILE A 97 -19.30 6.74 15.60
N ILE A 98 -19.64 6.92 14.33
CA ILE A 98 -19.65 5.83 13.36
C ILE A 98 -18.35 5.87 12.55
N VAL A 99 -17.63 4.76 12.51
CA VAL A 99 -16.47 4.58 11.64
C VAL A 99 -16.84 3.67 10.48
N ILE A 100 -16.84 4.18 9.26
CA ILE A 100 -17.20 3.44 8.05
C ILE A 100 -15.95 2.76 7.49
N GLY A 101 -15.93 1.43 7.52
CA GLY A 101 -14.82 0.58 7.06
C GLY A 101 -14.26 -0.32 8.16
N SER A 102 -13.65 -1.43 7.77
CA SER A 102 -13.06 -2.44 8.68
C SER A 102 -11.60 -2.77 8.37
N GLY A 103 -10.95 -1.96 7.54
CA GLY A 103 -9.54 -2.18 7.18
C GLY A 103 -8.57 -1.88 8.33
N ALA A 104 -7.28 -1.86 7.99
CA ALA A 104 -6.20 -1.57 8.93
C ALA A 104 -6.40 -0.25 9.70
N THR A 105 -6.88 0.80 9.03
CA THR A 105 -7.15 2.09 9.69
C THR A 105 -8.19 1.95 10.80
N SER A 106 -9.29 1.24 10.57
CA SER A 106 -10.30 1.01 11.61
C SER A 106 -9.74 0.18 12.77
N ALA A 107 -8.92 -0.84 12.47
CA ALA A 107 -8.31 -1.72 13.46
C ALA A 107 -7.46 -0.99 14.51
N THR A 108 -6.87 0.15 14.13
CA THR A 108 -6.02 0.98 15.01
C THR A 108 -6.75 2.19 15.56
N THR A 109 -7.59 2.83 14.75
CA THR A 109 -8.25 4.10 15.11
C THR A 109 -9.42 3.89 16.07
N ILE A 110 -10.21 2.83 15.88
CA ILE A 110 -11.38 2.56 16.74
C ILE A 110 -10.99 2.31 18.20
N PRO A 111 -10.00 1.45 18.53
CA PRO A 111 -9.59 1.25 19.92
C PRO A 111 -9.05 2.53 20.57
N ALA A 112 -8.36 3.37 19.81
CA ALA A 112 -7.88 4.66 20.31
C ALA A 112 -9.04 5.62 20.61
N MET A 113 -10.06 5.65 19.75
CA MET A 113 -11.26 6.50 19.92
C MET A 113 -12.15 6.03 21.07
N ALA A 114 -12.31 4.71 21.25
CA ALA A 114 -13.13 4.12 22.30
C ALA A 114 -12.71 4.56 23.71
N LYS A 115 -11.47 5.01 23.90
CA LYS A 115 -10.96 5.54 25.18
C LYS A 115 -11.59 6.86 25.61
N LYS A 116 -12.20 7.62 24.69
CA LYS A 116 -12.76 8.96 24.97
C LYS A 116 -14.19 9.16 24.45
N ALA A 117 -14.55 8.50 23.36
CA ALA A 117 -15.91 8.55 22.81
C ALA A 117 -16.92 7.97 23.81
N SER A 118 -18.18 8.39 23.73
CA SER A 118 -19.24 7.71 24.52
C SER A 118 -19.56 6.33 23.95
N HIS A 119 -19.50 6.18 22.62
CA HIS A 119 -19.64 4.90 21.93
C HIS A 119 -19.04 4.98 20.53
N VAL A 120 -18.44 3.89 20.04
CA VAL A 120 -17.97 3.80 18.66
C VAL A 120 -18.66 2.63 17.94
N THR A 121 -19.27 2.90 16.79
CA THR A 121 -19.86 1.87 15.93
C THR A 121 -19.01 1.70 14.68
N MET A 122 -18.40 0.53 14.51
CA MET A 122 -17.78 0.14 13.24
C MET A 122 -18.87 -0.29 12.26
N LEU A 123 -19.09 0.48 11.20
CA LEU A 123 -19.98 0.11 10.11
C LEU A 123 -19.17 -0.45 8.94
N GLN A 124 -19.41 -1.71 8.59
CA GLN A 124 -18.71 -2.37 7.48
C GLN A 124 -19.70 -3.00 6.49
N ARG A 125 -19.33 -3.03 5.22
CA ARG A 125 -20.07 -3.75 4.19
C ARG A 125 -19.61 -5.21 4.07
N THR A 126 -18.30 -5.40 4.03
CA THR A 126 -17.67 -6.72 3.92
C THR A 126 -16.70 -6.89 5.08
N PRO A 127 -16.73 -8.01 5.82
CA PRO A 127 -15.77 -8.27 6.87
C PRO A 127 -14.31 -8.29 6.37
N THR A 128 -13.38 -8.02 7.27
CA THR A 128 -11.93 -8.10 7.03
C THR A 128 -11.31 -9.18 7.92
N PHE A 129 -10.29 -9.89 7.42
CA PHE A 129 -9.50 -10.78 8.28
C PHE A 129 -8.64 -9.97 9.24
N TYR A 130 -8.62 -10.38 10.50
CA TYR A 130 -7.77 -9.77 11.52
C TYR A 130 -6.76 -10.78 12.05
N ARG A 131 -5.58 -10.27 12.42
CA ARG A 131 -4.59 -10.99 13.20
C ARG A 131 -4.36 -10.26 14.52
N THR A 132 -4.26 -10.99 15.61
CA THR A 132 -4.17 -10.39 16.97
C THR A 132 -2.75 -10.20 17.48
N SER A 133 -1.75 -10.87 16.88
CA SER A 133 -0.35 -10.70 17.24
C SER A 133 0.61 -11.17 16.15
N THR A 134 1.85 -10.66 16.19
CA THR A 134 2.99 -11.23 15.47
C THR A 134 3.69 -12.24 16.38
N VAL A 135 3.18 -13.48 16.40
CA VAL A 135 3.64 -14.56 17.26
C VAL A 135 5.16 -14.77 17.20
N GLY A 136 5.80 -14.93 18.37
CA GLY A 136 7.15 -15.48 18.52
C GLY A 136 8.33 -14.49 18.42
N THR A 137 8.08 -13.20 18.16
CA THR A 137 9.19 -12.22 18.02
C THR A 137 9.84 -11.91 19.37
N GLU A 138 9.04 -11.59 20.39
CA GLU A 138 9.54 -11.23 21.74
C GLU A 138 10.23 -12.42 22.41
N GLU A 139 9.64 -13.62 22.33
CA GLU A 139 10.23 -14.84 22.88
C GLU A 139 11.61 -15.16 22.28
N LEU A 140 11.78 -14.95 20.97
CA LEU A 140 13.06 -15.15 20.31
C LEU A 140 14.10 -14.13 20.79
N VAL A 141 13.71 -12.85 20.90
CA VAL A 141 14.59 -11.79 21.44
C VAL A 141 15.06 -12.16 22.85
N ASP A 142 14.15 -12.55 23.73
CA ASP A 142 14.46 -12.89 25.12
C ASP A 142 15.35 -14.13 25.22
N ARG A 143 15.17 -15.11 24.33
CA ARG A 143 16.07 -16.27 24.23
C ARG A 143 17.45 -15.87 23.75
N LEU A 144 17.57 -15.04 22.71
CA LEU A 144 18.86 -14.63 22.15
C LEU A 144 19.66 -13.73 23.10
N LYS A 145 18.99 -12.86 23.86
CA LYS A 145 19.61 -12.01 24.90
C LYS A 145 20.31 -12.80 26.00
N LYS A 146 19.96 -14.09 26.19
CA LYS A 146 20.66 -14.98 27.14
C LYS A 146 22.03 -15.43 26.64
N PHE A 147 22.28 -15.33 25.33
CA PHE A 147 23.52 -15.81 24.70
C PHE A 147 24.42 -14.66 24.20
N SER A 148 23.83 -13.51 23.83
CA SER A 148 24.59 -12.37 23.34
C SER A 148 23.91 -11.05 23.73
N SER A 149 24.70 -10.02 23.98
CA SER A 149 24.26 -8.63 24.13
C SER A 149 24.44 -7.80 22.86
N ASP A 150 24.90 -8.41 21.76
CA ASP A 150 25.04 -7.74 20.47
C ASP A 150 23.67 -7.53 19.81
N GLU A 151 23.17 -6.30 19.91
CA GLU A 151 21.86 -5.91 19.36
C GLU A 151 21.77 -6.07 17.84
N LYS A 152 22.88 -5.87 17.11
CA LYS A 152 22.89 -6.03 15.64
C LYS A 152 22.74 -7.50 15.25
N TRP A 153 23.43 -8.38 15.97
CA TRP A 153 23.32 -9.82 15.77
C TRP A 153 21.91 -10.33 16.09
N ILE A 154 21.34 -9.93 17.23
CA ILE A 154 19.97 -10.27 17.61
C ILE A 154 18.98 -9.76 16.56
N TYR A 155 19.09 -8.48 16.19
CA TYR A 155 18.23 -7.86 15.19
C TYR A 155 18.28 -8.61 13.86
N GLY A 156 19.49 -8.97 13.39
CA GLY A 156 19.68 -9.72 12.16
C GLY A 156 18.91 -11.04 12.15
N ILE A 157 19.01 -11.82 13.23
CA ILE A 157 18.32 -13.11 13.36
C ILE A 157 16.80 -12.92 13.42
N VAL A 158 16.33 -12.02 14.27
CA VAL A 158 14.90 -11.75 14.46
C VAL A 158 14.27 -11.25 13.16
N ARG A 159 14.96 -10.37 12.42
CA ARG A 159 14.52 -9.90 11.11
C ARG A 159 14.34 -11.06 10.13
N GLN A 160 15.29 -12.00 10.06
CA GLN A 160 15.14 -13.18 9.18
C GLN A 160 13.96 -14.06 9.59
N GLN A 161 13.77 -14.29 10.90
CA GLN A 161 12.62 -15.05 11.39
C GLN A 161 11.28 -14.41 11.00
N ILE A 162 11.17 -13.08 11.11
CA ILE A 162 9.96 -12.34 10.73
C ILE A 162 9.67 -12.52 9.23
N ILE A 163 10.68 -12.34 8.37
CA ILE A 163 10.53 -12.46 6.92
C ILE A 163 10.14 -13.91 6.54
N LEU A 164 10.77 -14.90 7.18
CA LEU A 164 10.47 -16.31 6.94
C LEU A 164 9.06 -16.70 7.42
N ASN A 165 8.66 -16.28 8.62
CA ASN A 165 7.32 -16.53 9.16
C ASN A 165 6.24 -15.89 8.28
N GLN A 166 6.52 -14.70 7.73
CA GLN A 166 5.62 -14.03 6.82
C GLN A 166 5.47 -14.82 5.51
N GLU A 167 6.55 -15.33 4.92
CA GLU A 167 6.48 -16.17 3.71
C GLU A 167 5.72 -17.48 3.97
N ILE A 168 6.02 -18.18 5.07
CA ILE A 168 5.30 -19.40 5.46
C ILE A 168 3.80 -19.10 5.57
N PHE A 169 3.45 -18.01 6.25
CA PHE A 169 2.05 -17.63 6.42
C PHE A 169 1.37 -17.27 5.09
N ILE A 170 2.04 -16.54 4.19
CA ILE A 170 1.53 -16.23 2.84
C ILE A 170 1.29 -17.53 2.06
N ARG A 171 2.23 -18.48 2.11
CA ARG A 171 2.12 -19.78 1.45
C ARG A 171 0.91 -20.56 1.97
N ARG A 172 0.73 -20.64 3.29
CA ARG A 172 -0.44 -21.27 3.92
C ARG A 172 -1.76 -20.63 3.45
N CYS A 173 -1.82 -19.31 3.30
CA CYS A 173 -3.01 -18.63 2.77
C CYS A 173 -3.34 -18.95 1.29
N ILE A 174 -2.41 -19.56 0.56
CA ILE A 174 -2.60 -20.03 -0.82
C ILE A 174 -2.92 -21.52 -0.82
N ASP A 175 -2.11 -22.33 -0.12
CA ASP A 175 -2.16 -23.78 -0.20
C ASP A 175 -3.23 -24.40 0.71
N GLU A 176 -3.57 -23.75 1.83
CA GLU A 176 -4.56 -24.21 2.82
C GLU A 176 -5.47 -23.06 3.34
N PRO A 177 -6.16 -22.33 2.44
CA PRO A 177 -6.87 -21.09 2.78
C PRO A 177 -7.98 -21.26 3.83
N GLU A 178 -8.72 -22.37 3.82
CA GLU A 178 -9.80 -22.61 4.78
C GLU A 178 -9.25 -22.88 6.20
N VAL A 179 -8.13 -23.60 6.32
CA VAL A 179 -7.47 -23.84 7.62
C VAL A 179 -7.02 -22.51 8.23
N VAL A 180 -6.35 -21.67 7.44
CA VAL A 180 -5.89 -20.36 7.92
C VAL A 180 -7.06 -19.45 8.28
N LYS A 181 -8.15 -19.49 7.49
CA LYS A 181 -9.38 -18.75 7.79
C LYS A 181 -9.96 -19.18 9.14
N GLU A 182 -10.07 -20.47 9.40
CA GLU A 182 -10.55 -21.01 10.69
C GLU A 182 -9.65 -20.58 11.85
N GLU A 183 -8.32 -20.61 11.68
CA GLU A 183 -7.36 -20.14 12.69
C GLU A 183 -7.59 -18.66 13.04
N LEU A 184 -7.66 -17.79 12.03
CA LEU A 184 -7.86 -16.35 12.22
C LEU A 184 -9.21 -16.05 12.88
N ILE A 185 -10.28 -16.72 12.47
CA ILE A 185 -11.62 -16.54 13.06
C ILE A 185 -11.65 -17.08 14.50
N SER A 186 -10.97 -18.20 14.77
CA SER A 186 -10.86 -18.78 16.11
C SER A 186 -10.16 -17.84 17.09
N GLU A 187 -9.13 -17.10 16.67
CA GLU A 187 -8.52 -16.04 17.48
C GLU A 187 -9.54 -14.98 17.92
N VAL A 188 -10.40 -14.56 17.00
CA VAL A 188 -11.46 -13.58 17.29
C VAL A 188 -12.51 -14.15 18.25
N LYS A 189 -12.99 -15.38 17.98
CA LYS A 189 -13.96 -16.08 18.84
C LYS A 189 -13.47 -16.25 20.27
N LYS A 190 -12.17 -16.53 20.47
CA LYS A 190 -11.57 -16.65 21.81
C LYS A 190 -11.68 -15.37 22.64
N ILE A 191 -11.67 -14.20 22.00
CA ILE A 191 -11.77 -12.90 22.70
C ILE A 191 -13.23 -12.50 22.92
N LEU A 192 -14.08 -12.67 21.90
CA LEU A 192 -15.48 -12.22 21.94
C LEU A 192 -16.43 -13.20 22.65
N GLY A 193 -16.05 -14.47 22.78
CA GLY A 193 -16.90 -15.52 23.34
C GLY A 193 -17.83 -16.15 22.30
N SER A 194 -18.49 -17.26 22.68
CA SER A 194 -19.34 -18.06 21.79
C SER A 194 -20.67 -17.41 21.42
N GLU A 195 -21.18 -16.51 22.25
CA GLU A 195 -22.48 -15.84 22.05
C GLU A 195 -22.42 -14.70 21.03
N TYR A 196 -21.21 -14.22 20.69
CA TYR A 196 -21.05 -13.15 19.71
C TYR A 196 -21.17 -13.70 18.29
N ASP A 197 -21.90 -13.00 17.41
CA ASP A 197 -22.08 -13.37 16.01
C ASP A 197 -20.83 -13.06 15.17
N VAL A 198 -19.77 -13.86 15.39
CA VAL A 198 -18.49 -13.74 14.69
C VAL A 198 -18.63 -14.11 13.22
N GLU A 199 -19.51 -15.05 12.89
CA GLU A 199 -19.76 -15.46 11.50
C GLU A 199 -20.25 -14.27 10.68
N LYS A 200 -21.24 -13.52 11.16
CA LYS A 200 -21.74 -12.33 10.47
C LYS A 200 -20.70 -11.21 10.39
N HIS A 201 -19.99 -10.95 11.48
CA HIS A 201 -19.20 -9.71 11.62
C HIS A 201 -17.72 -9.84 11.28
N PHE A 202 -17.15 -11.05 11.25
CA PHE A 202 -15.70 -11.24 11.10
C PHE A 202 -15.31 -12.42 10.21
N THR A 203 -16.24 -12.91 9.38
CA THR A 203 -15.97 -13.97 8.40
C THR A 203 -16.07 -13.43 6.97
N PRO A 204 -14.94 -13.02 6.36
CA PRO A 204 -14.93 -12.58 4.97
C PRO A 204 -15.25 -13.72 4.00
N SER A 205 -15.79 -13.36 2.83
CA SER A 205 -16.10 -14.30 1.75
C SER A 205 -14.91 -14.62 0.83
N TYR A 206 -13.80 -13.89 0.98
CA TYR A 206 -12.57 -14.08 0.22
C TYR A 206 -11.55 -14.89 1.02
N ARG A 207 -10.53 -15.46 0.36
CA ARG A 207 -9.47 -16.21 1.07
C ARG A 207 -8.52 -15.26 1.82
N PRO A 208 -7.90 -15.67 2.93
CA PRO A 208 -6.86 -14.88 3.59
C PRO A 208 -5.80 -14.37 2.60
N TRP A 209 -5.37 -13.11 2.78
CA TRP A 209 -4.40 -12.44 1.91
C TRP A 209 -4.79 -12.15 0.44
N GLN A 210 -6.01 -12.48 0.00
CA GLN A 210 -6.56 -11.93 -1.26
C GLN A 210 -6.86 -10.43 -1.13
N GLN A 211 -7.12 -9.98 0.10
CA GLN A 211 -7.04 -8.60 0.54
C GLN A 211 -6.12 -8.51 1.77
N ARG A 212 -5.68 -7.30 2.14
CA ARG A 212 -4.79 -7.15 3.30
C ARG A 212 -5.47 -7.62 4.58
N ILE A 213 -4.74 -8.41 5.36
CA ILE A 213 -5.12 -8.78 6.72
C ILE A 213 -4.83 -7.58 7.64
N ALA A 214 -5.82 -7.17 8.42
CA ALA A 214 -5.67 -6.10 9.41
C ALA A 214 -4.98 -6.64 10.67
N LEU A 215 -4.02 -5.89 11.20
CA LEU A 215 -3.39 -6.21 12.47
C LEU A 215 -4.08 -5.41 13.57
N THR A 216 -4.51 -6.08 14.64
CA THR A 216 -4.97 -5.44 15.86
C THR A 216 -4.05 -5.84 17.00
N SER A 217 -3.29 -4.88 17.54
CA SER A 217 -2.27 -5.14 18.55
C SER A 217 -2.88 -5.82 19.78
N ASN A 218 -2.41 -7.03 20.06
CA ASN A 218 -2.93 -7.91 21.09
C ASN A 218 -4.44 -8.19 20.98
N GLY A 219 -5.16 -7.85 19.91
CA GLY A 219 -6.63 -7.94 19.87
C GLY A 219 -7.38 -6.80 20.57
N GLU A 220 -6.80 -5.59 20.65
CA GLU A 220 -7.42 -4.43 21.32
C GLU A 220 -8.83 -4.11 20.80
N LEU A 221 -9.06 -4.18 19.48
CA LEU A 221 -10.39 -3.96 18.88
C LEU A 221 -11.44 -4.93 19.45
N PHE A 222 -11.11 -6.22 19.48
CA PHE A 222 -12.03 -7.24 19.97
C PHE A 222 -12.29 -7.11 21.47
N ARG A 223 -11.29 -6.71 22.24
CA ARG A 223 -11.49 -6.42 23.68
C ARG A 223 -12.42 -5.24 23.91
N CYS A 224 -12.31 -4.15 23.14
CA CYS A 224 -13.24 -3.03 23.23
C CYS A 224 -14.68 -3.46 22.89
N ILE A 225 -14.84 -4.35 21.89
CA ILE A 225 -16.14 -4.92 21.54
C ILE A 225 -16.68 -5.78 22.70
N ALA A 226 -15.86 -6.67 23.25
CA ALA A 226 -16.27 -7.53 24.37
C ALA A 226 -16.68 -6.75 25.62
N LYS A 227 -16.11 -5.56 25.84
CA LYS A 227 -16.49 -4.63 26.93
C LYS A 227 -17.76 -3.81 26.63
N GLY A 228 -18.26 -3.83 25.41
CA GLY A 228 -19.40 -3.01 24.98
C GLY A 228 -19.05 -1.55 24.65
N GLU A 229 -17.78 -1.16 24.65
CA GLU A 229 -17.32 0.19 24.27
C GLU A 229 -17.45 0.42 22.74
N VAL A 230 -17.45 -0.68 21.98
CA VAL A 230 -17.52 -0.69 20.52
C VAL A 230 -18.59 -1.65 20.05
N SER A 231 -19.37 -1.26 19.06
CA SER A 231 -20.28 -2.16 18.33
C SER A 231 -19.81 -2.35 16.89
N VAL A 232 -20.12 -3.49 16.30
CA VAL A 232 -19.90 -3.75 14.87
C VAL A 232 -21.23 -3.98 14.20
N VAL A 233 -21.43 -3.31 13.07
CA VAL A 233 -22.61 -3.47 12.22
C VAL A 233 -22.13 -3.85 10.83
N THR A 234 -22.62 -4.99 10.34
CA THR A 234 -22.35 -5.48 8.98
C THR A 234 -23.60 -5.32 8.16
N ASP A 235 -23.63 -4.27 7.35
CA ASP A 235 -24.77 -3.86 6.53
C ASP A 235 -24.31 -2.83 5.48
N GLU A 236 -25.21 -2.49 4.57
CA GLU A 236 -25.02 -1.46 3.57
C GLU A 236 -25.72 -0.15 3.95
N ILE A 237 -25.08 0.96 3.61
CA ILE A 237 -25.66 2.30 3.76
C ILE A 237 -26.75 2.48 2.71
N ASN A 238 -27.96 2.84 3.15
CA ASN A 238 -29.03 3.28 2.25
C ASN A 238 -28.92 4.78 1.97
N LYS A 239 -28.94 5.60 3.04
CA LYS A 239 -28.76 7.05 2.97
C LYS A 239 -28.34 7.61 4.33
N PHE A 240 -27.79 8.82 4.32
CA PHE A 240 -27.62 9.61 5.53
C PHE A 240 -28.96 10.22 5.96
N THR A 241 -29.07 10.46 7.26
CA THR A 241 -30.19 11.14 7.91
C THR A 241 -29.66 12.35 8.66
N GLU A 242 -30.54 13.18 9.19
CA GLU A 242 -30.14 14.33 10.02
C GLU A 242 -29.31 13.90 11.24
N ASN A 243 -29.63 12.73 11.81
CA ASN A 243 -29.07 12.23 13.06
C ASN A 243 -28.03 11.10 12.89
N GLY A 244 -27.79 10.63 11.67
CA GLY A 244 -26.85 9.54 11.41
C GLY A 244 -27.04 8.85 10.06
N ILE A 245 -27.14 7.52 10.07
CA ILE A 245 -27.11 6.69 8.87
C ILE A 245 -28.25 5.66 8.91
N LEU A 246 -29.11 5.70 7.90
CA LEU A 246 -30.10 4.65 7.65
C LEU A 246 -29.46 3.53 6.82
N LEU A 247 -29.56 2.31 7.33
CA LEU A 247 -29.04 1.11 6.67
C LEU A 247 -30.08 0.47 5.74
N LYS A 248 -29.64 -0.40 4.83
CA LYS A 248 -30.54 -1.14 3.94
C LYS A 248 -31.45 -2.11 4.69
N SER A 249 -31.04 -2.62 5.85
CA SER A 249 -31.92 -3.39 6.75
C SER A 249 -33.09 -2.60 7.34
N GLY A 250 -33.06 -1.27 7.24
CA GLY A 250 -34.04 -0.38 7.88
C GLY A 250 -33.65 0.09 9.27
N SER A 251 -32.57 -0.44 9.86
CA SER A 251 -32.02 0.07 11.12
C SER A 251 -31.34 1.43 10.91
N GLU A 252 -31.44 2.32 11.91
CA GLU A 252 -30.78 3.62 11.90
C GLU A 252 -29.69 3.68 12.96
N LEU A 253 -28.49 4.12 12.58
CA LEU A 253 -27.36 4.35 13.48
C LEU A 253 -27.22 5.85 13.72
N SER A 254 -27.40 6.29 14.96
CA SER A 254 -27.20 7.71 15.32
C SER A 254 -25.74 8.01 15.64
N ALA A 255 -25.26 9.19 15.25
CA ALA A 255 -23.89 9.64 15.55
C ALA A 255 -23.78 11.17 15.60
N ASP A 256 -22.82 11.65 16.38
CA ASP A 256 -22.37 13.05 16.33
C ASP A 256 -21.27 13.25 15.28
N ILE A 257 -20.50 12.19 15.01
CA ILE A 257 -19.39 12.17 14.05
C ILE A 257 -19.46 10.91 13.19
N VAL A 258 -19.23 11.07 11.89
CA VAL A 258 -19.01 9.97 10.96
C VAL A 258 -17.58 10.08 10.43
N ALA A 259 -16.75 9.09 10.72
CA ALA A 259 -15.39 8.98 10.21
C ALA A 259 -15.33 7.94 9.08
N THR A 260 -14.85 8.34 7.91
CA THR A 260 -14.65 7.43 6.78
C THR A 260 -13.24 6.85 6.83
N ALA A 261 -13.18 5.53 7.07
CA ALA A 261 -11.98 4.70 7.01
C ALA A 261 -12.02 3.84 5.72
N THR A 262 -12.41 4.48 4.62
CA THR A 262 -12.78 3.84 3.34
C THR A 262 -11.62 3.69 2.36
N GLY A 263 -10.39 3.89 2.86
CA GLY A 263 -9.15 3.68 2.13
C GLY A 263 -8.73 4.89 1.31
N PHE A 264 -7.89 4.66 0.31
CA PHE A 264 -7.15 5.71 -0.37
C PHE A 264 -7.48 5.77 -1.87
N ASN A 265 -7.20 6.92 -2.47
CA ASN A 265 -7.06 7.03 -3.91
C ASN A 265 -5.65 6.58 -4.32
N MET A 266 -5.54 5.66 -5.27
CA MET A 266 -4.23 5.32 -5.82
C MET A 266 -3.67 6.47 -6.64
N ASN A 267 -2.37 6.71 -6.49
CA ASN A 267 -1.63 7.77 -7.17
C ASN A 267 -0.27 7.29 -7.63
N ILE A 268 -0.28 6.40 -8.63
CA ILE A 268 0.90 5.64 -9.08
C ILE A 268 1.99 6.48 -9.74
N LEU A 269 1.66 7.69 -10.22
CA LEU A 269 2.58 8.66 -10.81
C LEU A 269 2.68 9.96 -9.99
N GLY A 270 2.16 9.99 -8.76
CA GLY A 270 2.32 11.14 -7.86
C GLY A 270 1.65 12.45 -8.33
N ASP A 271 0.55 12.37 -9.08
CA ASP A 271 -0.11 13.51 -9.73
C ASP A 271 0.78 14.32 -10.69
N ILE A 272 1.90 13.73 -11.13
CA ILE A 272 2.81 14.31 -12.12
C ILE A 272 2.25 14.06 -13.52
N LYS A 273 2.22 15.10 -14.36
CA LYS A 273 1.90 14.96 -15.79
C LYS A 273 3.14 14.46 -16.53
N PHE A 274 3.09 13.22 -17.00
CA PHE A 274 4.17 12.62 -17.78
C PHE A 274 3.95 12.76 -19.28
N THR A 275 4.99 13.18 -19.99
CA THR A 275 5.06 13.24 -21.46
C THR A 275 6.36 12.62 -21.97
N ILE A 276 6.32 12.08 -23.18
CA ILE A 276 7.49 11.60 -23.93
C ILE A 276 7.41 12.24 -25.31
N ASP A 277 8.37 13.10 -25.64
CA ASP A 277 8.41 13.87 -26.90
C ASP A 277 7.07 14.55 -27.21
N GLY A 278 6.54 15.30 -26.23
CA GLY A 278 5.25 15.99 -26.32
C GLY A 278 4.00 15.10 -26.23
N LYS A 279 4.11 13.77 -26.22
CA LYS A 279 2.96 12.86 -26.11
C LYS A 279 2.71 12.45 -24.67
N LYS A 280 1.46 12.56 -24.21
CA LYS A 280 1.06 12.13 -22.86
C LYS A 280 1.34 10.63 -22.65
N LEU A 281 2.02 10.28 -21.56
CA LEU A 281 2.20 8.90 -21.14
C LEU A 281 0.88 8.34 -20.61
N ASN A 282 0.44 7.23 -21.20
CA ASN A 282 -0.62 6.39 -20.67
C ASN A 282 -0.02 5.04 -20.30
N LEU A 283 0.08 4.75 -19.00
CA LEU A 283 0.70 3.51 -18.54
C LEU A 283 -0.03 2.27 -19.05
N ASN A 284 -1.35 2.32 -19.26
CA ASN A 284 -2.12 1.17 -19.74
C ASN A 284 -1.71 0.70 -21.15
N ASP A 285 -1.03 1.55 -21.92
CA ASP A 285 -0.48 1.23 -23.23
C ASP A 285 0.91 0.56 -23.14
N THR A 286 1.47 0.45 -21.94
CA THR A 286 2.78 -0.15 -21.67
C THR A 286 2.64 -1.53 -21.03
N VAL A 287 3.69 -2.34 -21.14
CA VAL A 287 3.89 -3.56 -20.34
C VAL A 287 4.99 -3.30 -19.31
N THR A 288 4.80 -3.76 -18.09
CA THR A 288 5.83 -3.61 -17.05
C THR A 288 6.90 -4.69 -17.14
N TYR A 289 8.17 -4.29 -17.14
CA TYR A 289 9.28 -5.19 -16.89
C TYR A 289 9.48 -5.31 -15.39
N ARG A 290 9.23 -6.52 -14.87
CA ARG A 290 9.35 -6.92 -13.46
C ARG A 290 8.72 -5.92 -12.50
N GLY A 291 7.64 -5.23 -12.86
CA GLY A 291 7.03 -4.22 -11.98
C GLY A 291 7.96 -3.06 -11.60
N MET A 292 8.99 -2.75 -12.39
CA MET A 292 9.99 -1.72 -12.09
C MET A 292 10.33 -0.79 -13.26
N MET A 293 10.15 -1.24 -14.50
CA MET A 293 10.26 -0.39 -15.71
C MET A 293 9.04 -0.61 -16.60
N PHE A 294 8.87 0.23 -17.61
CA PHE A 294 7.74 0.16 -18.55
C PHE A 294 8.25 0.19 -19.98
N THR A 295 7.67 -0.63 -20.84
CA THR A 295 7.97 -0.58 -22.27
C THR A 295 7.78 0.83 -22.79
N THR A 296 8.67 1.28 -23.68
CA THR A 296 8.66 2.61 -24.33
C THR A 296 8.89 3.81 -23.40
N VAL A 297 9.10 3.61 -22.10
CA VAL A 297 9.45 4.69 -21.15
C VAL A 297 10.96 4.69 -20.88
N PRO A 298 11.70 5.72 -21.32
CA PRO A 298 13.15 5.78 -21.17
C PRO A 298 13.58 6.25 -19.78
N ASN A 299 14.72 5.73 -19.32
CA ASN A 299 15.45 6.19 -18.12
C ASN A 299 14.58 6.44 -16.89
N LEU A 300 13.60 5.56 -16.66
CA LEU A 300 12.70 5.65 -15.52
C LEU A 300 12.67 4.31 -14.79
N LEU A 301 12.86 4.37 -13.47
CA LEU A 301 12.66 3.23 -12.58
C LEU A 301 11.52 3.55 -11.62
N TRP A 302 10.55 2.66 -11.52
CA TRP A 302 9.37 2.79 -10.69
C TRP A 302 9.48 1.91 -9.45
N VAL A 303 9.56 2.54 -8.27
CA VAL A 303 9.65 1.82 -7.01
C VAL A 303 8.26 1.48 -6.50
N PHE A 304 7.92 0.19 -6.60
CA PHE A 304 6.69 -0.36 -6.03
C PHE A 304 7.05 -1.56 -5.15
N GLY A 305 6.52 -1.62 -3.92
CA GLY A 305 6.82 -2.70 -2.96
C GLY A 305 5.85 -3.87 -3.01
N TYR A 306 6.06 -4.87 -2.14
CA TYR A 306 5.15 -6.02 -2.03
C TYR A 306 3.82 -5.65 -1.35
N PHE A 307 2.73 -6.32 -1.71
CA PHE A 307 1.43 -6.17 -1.04
C PHE A 307 1.40 -6.80 0.34
N ARG A 308 2.16 -7.90 0.52
CA ARG A 308 2.17 -8.76 1.72
C ARG A 308 3.49 -8.74 2.50
N GLY A 309 4.43 -7.92 2.06
CA GLY A 309 5.75 -7.78 2.67
C GLY A 309 6.09 -6.33 2.97
N ALA A 310 7.17 -6.12 3.71
CA ALA A 310 7.69 -4.78 3.94
C ALA A 310 8.18 -4.17 2.62
N TRP A 311 7.82 -2.90 2.39
CA TRP A 311 8.20 -2.16 1.19
C TRP A 311 9.72 -2.01 1.03
N THR A 312 10.42 -1.88 2.16
CA THR A 312 11.88 -1.72 2.19
C THR A 312 12.62 -2.90 1.56
N LEU A 313 12.07 -4.11 1.60
CA LEU A 313 12.69 -5.30 0.99
C LEU A 313 12.90 -5.14 -0.52
N ARG A 314 11.87 -4.64 -1.21
CA ARG A 314 11.94 -4.46 -2.67
C ARG A 314 12.63 -3.17 -3.07
N ALA A 315 12.45 -2.10 -2.28
CA ALA A 315 13.12 -0.83 -2.52
C ALA A 315 14.65 -0.98 -2.52
N GLU A 316 15.21 -1.81 -1.63
CA GLU A 316 16.64 -2.14 -1.60
C GLU A 316 17.09 -2.83 -2.89
N LEU A 317 16.37 -3.88 -3.32
CA LEU A 317 16.68 -4.58 -4.59
C LEU A 317 16.64 -3.65 -5.80
N MET A 318 15.69 -2.71 -5.82
CA MET A 318 15.55 -1.73 -6.90
C MET A 318 16.67 -0.69 -6.90
N ALA A 319 17.11 -0.26 -5.71
CA ALA A 319 18.26 0.65 -5.58
C ALA A 319 19.55 -0.02 -6.09
N ASP A 320 19.81 -1.27 -5.69
CA ASP A 320 20.98 -2.03 -6.15
C ASP A 320 20.95 -2.28 -7.66
N PHE A 321 19.78 -2.63 -8.20
CA PHE A 321 19.57 -2.74 -9.64
C PHE A 321 19.89 -1.43 -10.36
N LEU A 322 19.38 -0.29 -9.86
CA LEU A 322 19.63 1.02 -10.45
C LEU A 322 21.11 1.36 -10.47
N ILE A 323 21.83 1.12 -9.36
CA ILE A 323 23.27 1.37 -9.28
C ILE A 323 24.01 0.57 -10.37
N ARG A 324 23.70 -0.72 -10.51
CA ARG A 324 24.29 -1.57 -11.55
C ARG A 324 23.95 -1.08 -12.96
N LEU A 325 22.69 -0.70 -13.20
CA LEU A 325 22.24 -0.19 -14.48
C LEU A 325 22.97 1.11 -14.85
N LEU A 326 23.06 2.06 -13.93
CA LEU A 326 23.76 3.32 -14.15
C LEU A 326 25.26 3.11 -14.41
N SER A 327 25.93 2.25 -13.64
CA SER A 327 27.33 1.91 -13.89
C SER A 327 27.53 1.22 -15.24
N HIS A 328 26.61 0.34 -15.65
CA HIS A 328 26.66 -0.28 -16.97
C HIS A 328 26.54 0.75 -18.09
N MET A 329 25.55 1.65 -17.98
CA MET A 329 25.34 2.74 -18.94
C MET A 329 26.57 3.65 -19.05
N GLU A 330 27.16 4.05 -17.91
CA GLU A 330 28.36 4.87 -17.87
C GLU A 330 29.55 4.17 -18.57
N ASN A 331 29.81 2.90 -18.23
CA ASN A 331 30.92 2.13 -18.82
C ASN A 331 30.79 1.94 -20.34
N LYS A 332 29.57 1.88 -20.86
CA LYS A 332 29.29 1.66 -22.30
C LYS A 332 28.99 2.96 -23.05
N ASN A 333 28.99 4.11 -22.35
CA ASN A 333 28.61 5.42 -22.85
C ASN A 333 27.18 5.46 -23.43
N TYR A 334 26.23 4.82 -22.75
CA TYR A 334 24.80 4.93 -23.07
C TYR A 334 24.18 6.11 -22.33
N THR A 335 23.31 6.84 -23.04
CA THR A 335 22.57 7.98 -22.49
C THR A 335 21.10 7.67 -22.29
N LYS A 336 20.59 6.63 -22.96
CA LYS A 336 19.20 6.18 -22.85
C LYS A 336 19.15 4.66 -22.73
N VAL A 337 18.28 4.19 -21.87
CA VAL A 337 17.82 2.81 -21.75
C VAL A 337 16.30 2.81 -21.67
N SER A 338 15.67 1.90 -22.41
CA SER A 338 14.27 1.54 -22.26
C SER A 338 14.14 0.03 -22.27
N VAL A 339 12.99 -0.49 -21.86
CA VAL A 339 12.68 -1.91 -22.00
C VAL A 339 11.76 -2.15 -23.20
N GLY A 340 11.94 -3.26 -23.89
CA GLY A 340 11.10 -3.74 -24.99
C GLY A 340 10.79 -5.22 -24.83
N LEU A 341 9.70 -5.69 -25.43
CA LEU A 341 9.39 -7.12 -25.44
C LEU A 341 10.50 -7.86 -26.21
N ARG A 342 10.99 -8.96 -25.65
CA ARG A 342 11.88 -9.88 -26.36
C ARG A 342 11.13 -10.48 -27.54
N ARG A 343 11.83 -10.94 -28.57
CA ARG A 343 11.20 -11.59 -29.73
C ARG A 343 10.32 -12.77 -29.35
N GLU A 344 10.72 -13.54 -28.35
CA GLU A 344 9.95 -14.68 -27.83
C GLU A 344 8.71 -14.29 -27.01
N ASP A 345 8.53 -13.00 -26.70
CA ASP A 345 7.44 -12.45 -25.90
C ASP A 345 6.45 -11.62 -26.73
N GLU A 346 6.71 -11.36 -28.00
CA GLU A 346 5.86 -10.50 -28.85
C GLU A 346 4.39 -10.96 -28.89
N ASN A 347 4.17 -12.27 -28.79
CA ASN A 347 2.84 -12.90 -28.80
C ASN A 347 2.36 -13.37 -27.42
N MET A 348 3.01 -12.93 -26.34
CA MET A 348 2.63 -13.33 -24.98
C MET A 348 1.23 -12.82 -24.62
N LYS A 349 0.55 -13.51 -23.71
CA LYS A 349 -0.75 -13.04 -23.24
C LYS A 349 -0.57 -11.78 -22.38
N LEU A 350 -1.26 -10.71 -22.74
CA LEU A 350 -1.34 -9.51 -21.91
C LEU A 350 -2.43 -9.66 -20.85
N LEU A 351 -2.08 -9.31 -19.62
CA LEU A 351 -2.90 -9.42 -18.43
C LEU A 351 -3.04 -8.03 -17.75
N PRO A 352 -4.06 -7.84 -16.90
CA PRO A 352 -4.06 -6.73 -15.95
C PRO A 352 -2.78 -6.74 -15.10
N TRP A 353 -2.39 -5.57 -14.58
CA TRP A 353 -1.16 -5.42 -13.80
C TRP A 353 -1.02 -6.42 -12.63
N ILE A 354 -2.14 -6.77 -12.03
CA ILE A 354 -2.26 -7.82 -11.02
C ILE A 354 -3.59 -8.52 -11.20
N SER A 355 -3.62 -9.84 -11.02
CA SER A 355 -4.86 -10.62 -11.14
C SER A 355 -5.75 -10.45 -9.90
N GLU A 356 -7.06 -10.60 -10.09
CA GLU A 356 -8.02 -10.53 -8.97
C GLU A 356 -7.87 -11.72 -7.99
N GLU A 357 -7.39 -12.85 -8.49
CA GLU A 357 -7.06 -14.01 -7.66
C GLU A 357 -5.83 -13.73 -6.78
N GLU A 358 -4.86 -12.98 -7.31
CA GLU A 358 -3.68 -12.58 -6.57
C GLU A 358 -4.05 -11.53 -5.53
N PHE A 359 -4.59 -10.36 -5.90
CA PHE A 359 -4.88 -9.29 -4.93
C PHE A 359 -5.94 -8.31 -5.46
N ASN A 360 -7.09 -8.23 -4.78
CA ASN A 360 -8.26 -7.50 -5.30
C ASN A 360 -8.94 -6.47 -4.36
N PRO A 361 -8.22 -5.72 -3.50
CA PRO A 361 -8.88 -4.69 -2.72
C PRO A 361 -9.43 -3.59 -3.63
N GLY A 362 -10.55 -2.98 -3.22
CA GLY A 362 -11.30 -2.06 -4.08
C GLY A 362 -10.49 -0.85 -4.60
N TYR A 363 -9.46 -0.39 -3.88
CA TYR A 363 -8.61 0.71 -4.36
C TYR A 363 -7.71 0.30 -5.54
N ILE A 364 -7.24 -0.95 -5.61
CA ILE A 364 -6.51 -1.49 -6.76
C ILE A 364 -7.48 -1.66 -7.93
N ALA A 365 -8.64 -2.28 -7.69
CA ALA A 365 -9.64 -2.53 -8.73
C ALA A 365 -10.06 -1.24 -9.46
N ARG A 366 -10.26 -0.13 -8.73
CA ARG A 366 -10.57 1.19 -9.31
C ARG A 366 -9.42 1.79 -10.13
N ALA A 367 -8.18 1.37 -9.89
CA ALA A 367 -6.99 1.91 -10.52
C ALA A 367 -6.46 1.05 -11.67
N LEU A 368 -6.88 -0.22 -11.81
CA LEU A 368 -6.42 -1.13 -12.87
C LEU A 368 -6.45 -0.53 -14.28
N PRO A 369 -7.49 0.22 -14.71
CA PRO A 369 -7.49 0.85 -16.04
C PRO A 369 -6.40 1.92 -16.25
N LYS A 370 -5.75 2.39 -15.18
CA LYS A 370 -4.67 3.39 -15.21
C LYS A 370 -3.28 2.78 -15.00
N LEU A 371 -3.23 1.49 -14.65
CA LEU A 371 -2.00 0.74 -14.41
C LEU A 371 -1.47 0.14 -15.72
N PRO A 372 -0.16 -0.19 -15.79
CA PRO A 372 0.41 -0.87 -16.94
C PRO A 372 -0.08 -2.30 -17.06
N LYS A 373 0.01 -2.87 -18.26
CA LYS A 373 -0.26 -4.30 -18.46
C LYS A 373 0.88 -5.14 -17.90
N SER A 374 0.58 -6.40 -17.62
CA SER A 374 1.57 -7.44 -17.34
C SER A 374 1.54 -8.47 -18.47
N GLY A 375 2.61 -9.26 -18.59
CA GLY A 375 2.64 -10.48 -19.40
C GLY A 375 2.29 -11.72 -18.57
N ASP A 376 2.51 -12.89 -19.17
CA ASP A 376 2.34 -14.21 -18.54
C ASP A 376 3.67 -14.88 -18.17
N LYS A 377 4.81 -14.22 -18.41
CA LYS A 377 6.16 -14.68 -18.02
C LYS A 377 6.75 -13.89 -16.83
N PRO A 378 7.70 -14.47 -16.06
CA PRO A 378 8.27 -13.84 -14.86
C PRO A 378 8.93 -12.47 -15.08
N GLU A 379 9.44 -12.19 -16.28
CA GLU A 379 10.03 -10.90 -16.65
C GLU A 379 8.99 -9.78 -16.78
N TRP A 380 7.73 -10.13 -17.04
CA TRP A 380 6.68 -9.16 -17.41
C TRP A 380 5.60 -9.03 -16.34
N VAL A 381 5.88 -9.47 -15.11
CA VAL A 381 4.94 -9.43 -13.98
C VAL A 381 5.57 -8.73 -12.78
N HIS A 382 4.75 -8.05 -11.99
CA HIS A 382 5.16 -7.59 -10.66
C HIS A 382 5.08 -8.74 -9.65
N ASN A 383 6.14 -9.54 -9.57
CA ASN A 383 6.18 -10.71 -8.69
C ASN A 383 6.09 -10.29 -7.22
N GLN A 384 5.24 -10.98 -6.44
CA GLN A 384 5.03 -10.70 -5.02
C GLN A 384 5.95 -11.51 -4.08
N ASN A 385 6.79 -12.39 -4.63
CA ASN A 385 7.68 -13.25 -3.88
C ASN A 385 9.08 -12.63 -3.73
N TYR A 386 9.37 -12.14 -2.52
CA TYR A 386 10.68 -11.59 -2.16
C TYR A 386 11.83 -12.60 -2.31
N TRP A 387 11.63 -13.86 -1.93
CA TRP A 387 12.66 -14.90 -1.99
C TRP A 387 13.06 -15.25 -3.41
N TYR A 388 12.11 -15.18 -4.34
CA TYR A 388 12.41 -15.27 -5.76
C TYR A 388 13.15 -14.01 -6.26
N GLU A 389 12.59 -12.82 -6.01
CA GLU A 389 13.16 -11.57 -6.52
C GLU A 389 14.56 -11.26 -5.98
N ARG A 390 14.86 -11.59 -4.72
CA ARG A 390 16.21 -11.41 -4.14
C ARG A 390 17.28 -12.25 -4.84
N GLU A 391 16.88 -13.34 -5.51
CA GLU A 391 17.79 -14.20 -6.26
C GLU A 391 17.92 -13.79 -7.72
N VAL A 392 16.83 -13.31 -8.33
CA VAL A 392 16.80 -13.01 -9.78
C VAL A 392 17.16 -11.56 -10.11
N ILE A 393 16.71 -10.58 -9.33
CA ILE A 393 16.98 -9.15 -9.61
C ILE A 393 18.49 -8.87 -9.61
N PRO A 394 19.28 -9.36 -8.62
CA PRO A 394 20.73 -9.19 -8.63
C PRO A 394 21.45 -9.94 -9.76
N LYS A 395 20.76 -10.80 -10.52
CA LYS A 395 21.33 -11.57 -11.63
C LYS A 395 20.78 -11.15 -12.99
N ILE A 396 19.95 -10.10 -13.06
CA ILE A 396 19.47 -9.57 -14.35
C ILE A 396 20.67 -9.24 -15.24
N ASP A 397 20.61 -9.76 -16.46
CA ASP A 397 21.56 -9.49 -17.52
C ASP A 397 21.20 -8.15 -18.18
N LEU A 398 22.04 -7.15 -17.98
CA LEU A 398 21.84 -5.81 -18.52
C LEU A 398 22.17 -5.73 -20.02
N GLU A 399 22.73 -6.80 -20.62
CA GLU A 399 22.90 -6.91 -22.08
C GLU A 399 21.79 -7.77 -22.72
N GLY A 400 20.76 -8.13 -21.95
CA GLY A 400 19.61 -8.90 -22.41
C GLY A 400 18.80 -8.19 -23.51
N GLU A 401 18.12 -8.98 -24.35
CA GLU A 401 17.35 -8.50 -25.50
C GLU A 401 16.26 -7.48 -25.11
N GLU A 402 15.73 -7.57 -23.89
CA GLU A 402 14.75 -6.62 -23.40
C GLU A 402 15.29 -5.19 -23.21
N PHE A 403 16.61 -4.99 -23.06
CA PHE A 403 17.20 -3.69 -22.80
C PHE A 403 17.62 -3.01 -24.11
N ILE A 404 16.96 -1.91 -24.44
CA ILE A 404 17.21 -1.12 -25.65
C ILE A 404 17.98 0.13 -25.24
N TYR A 405 19.26 0.18 -25.65
CA TYR A 405 20.17 1.27 -25.35
C TYR A 405 20.42 2.17 -26.54
N ASP A 406 20.51 3.49 -26.28
CA ASP A 406 21.01 4.47 -27.24
C ASP A 406 22.21 5.23 -26.64
N LYS A 407 23.16 5.61 -27.51
CA LYS A 407 24.32 6.45 -27.17
C LYS A 407 23.98 7.92 -27.36
#